data_AF-A0A3D0NS33-F1
#
_entry.id   AF-A0A3D0NS33-F1
#
_cell.length_a   1.000
_cell.length_b   1.000
_cell.length_c   1.000
_cell.angle_alpha   90.00
_cell.angle_beta   90.00
_cell.angle_gamma   90.00
#
_symmetry.space_group_name_H-M   'P 1'
#
loop_
_entity.id
_entity.type
_entity.pdbx_description
1 polymer ?
#
loop_
_entity_poly.entity_id
_entity_poly.type
_entity_poly.pdbx_seq_one_letter_code
_entity_poly.pdbx_strand_id
1 'polypeptide(L)'
;MPDVVARRVCAGCGSTVPAGMFCGCCGAELDRPGDRLHLLRPRVFVVAPGEHVAMPTIMSSVFPHLPRASRVPFRIGMALLLIGLVGGALLRIVGPLVVIAALGVPLLFVLYLWQSGLMRDVPGHALVTATALGAGLGVTWVLVTGGVLARSYDIPISAGFVLENLLGVGLIVSVGGAVLMVFPAVVVRLLSARSQQSRESLDGFVIGALGALAFTGAATTTRLAPQFVSGLTDSVRPMRLLVESMLYGVAAPLTAAATGGLVGILLWFQPGHRAGEHRGRVRAGLVVFCGFVAVVYTGLWAIDAIRLSKWPQLALHLVMTAAALVAVRICVQLALLHEEPDPSHGEPVLCVHCDRVVPDMAFCPACGAAARASSRQSRLVRRQSPPVRQGGTMGPDV
;
A
#
# COMPACT_ATOMS: atom_id res chain seq x y z
N MET A 1 16.05 -43.48 -3.12
CA MET A 1 16.50 -42.70 -4.30
C MET A 1 15.87 -41.32 -4.19
N PRO A 2 16.62 -40.21 -4.20
CA PRO A 2 16.02 -38.90 -4.21
C PRO A 2 15.28 -38.74 -5.54
N ASP A 3 13.98 -38.46 -5.49
CA ASP A 3 13.17 -38.18 -6.68
C ASP A 3 13.88 -37.11 -7.51
N VAL A 4 14.34 -37.47 -8.71
CA VAL A 4 15.00 -36.54 -9.62
C VAL A 4 13.92 -35.59 -10.10
N VAL A 5 13.72 -34.48 -9.38
CA VAL A 5 12.80 -33.42 -9.78
C VAL A 5 13.27 -32.94 -11.14
N ALA A 6 12.44 -33.15 -12.18
CA ALA A 6 12.75 -32.73 -13.54
C ALA A 6 13.18 -31.26 -13.52
N ARG A 7 14.28 -30.93 -14.21
CA ARG A 7 14.82 -29.56 -14.27
C ARG A 7 14.76 -29.03 -15.69
N ARG A 8 14.55 -27.72 -15.83
CA ARG A 8 14.64 -27.02 -17.11
C ARG A 8 15.37 -25.68 -16.96
N VAL A 9 16.00 -25.24 -18.05
CA VAL A 9 16.65 -23.93 -18.12
C VAL A 9 15.59 -22.86 -18.33
N CYS A 10 15.61 -21.81 -17.50
CA CYS A 10 14.70 -20.68 -17.68
C CYS A 10 15.19 -19.76 -18.80
N ALA A 11 14.36 -19.49 -19.81
CA ALA A 11 14.68 -18.56 -20.89
C ALA A 11 14.87 -17.10 -20.41
N GLY A 12 14.25 -16.73 -19.27
CA GLY A 12 14.34 -15.36 -18.75
C GLY A 12 15.61 -15.06 -17.95
N CYS A 13 16.16 -16.04 -17.22
CA CYS A 13 17.33 -15.82 -16.36
C CYS A 13 18.48 -16.81 -16.56
N GLY A 14 18.34 -17.77 -17.47
CA GLY A 14 19.35 -18.79 -17.76
C GLY A 14 19.59 -19.82 -16.65
N SER A 15 18.94 -19.71 -15.48
CA SER A 15 19.15 -20.66 -14.38
C SER A 15 18.41 -21.98 -14.60
N THR A 16 19.05 -23.08 -14.23
CA THR A 16 18.44 -24.41 -14.16
C THR A 16 17.55 -24.53 -12.93
N VAL A 17 16.24 -24.65 -13.13
CA VAL A 17 15.23 -24.69 -12.07
C VAL A 17 14.36 -25.94 -12.15
N PRO A 18 13.72 -26.37 -11.05
CA PRO A 18 12.68 -27.40 -11.08
C PRO A 18 11.60 -27.09 -12.12
N ALA A 19 11.14 -28.11 -12.81
CA ALA A 19 10.06 -28.04 -13.76
C ALA A 19 8.77 -27.67 -13.00
N GLY A 20 8.31 -26.45 -13.23
CA GLY A 20 7.06 -25.90 -12.71
C GLY A 20 6.50 -24.87 -13.69
N MET A 21 5.34 -24.29 -13.38
CA MET A 21 4.73 -23.25 -14.21
C MET A 21 5.57 -21.96 -14.24
N PHE A 22 6.26 -21.67 -13.12
CA PHE A 22 7.05 -20.47 -12.93
C PHE A 22 8.50 -20.81 -12.55
N CYS A 23 9.42 -19.95 -12.95
CA CYS A 23 10.81 -20.03 -12.53
C CYS A 23 10.92 -19.65 -11.05
N GLY A 24 11.46 -20.54 -10.21
CA GLY A 24 11.68 -20.22 -8.80
C GLY A 24 12.73 -19.13 -8.54
N CYS A 25 13.60 -18.84 -9.51
CA CYS A 25 14.68 -17.85 -9.37
C CYS A 25 14.30 -16.42 -9.81
N CYS A 26 13.64 -16.27 -10.97
CA CYS A 26 13.23 -14.95 -11.50
C CYS A 26 11.71 -14.75 -11.58
N GLY A 27 10.93 -15.80 -11.34
CA GLY A 27 9.48 -15.75 -11.40
C GLY A 27 8.88 -15.77 -12.81
N ALA A 28 9.67 -15.82 -13.88
CA ALA A 28 9.13 -15.88 -15.25
C ALA A 28 8.23 -17.10 -15.47
N GLU A 29 7.16 -16.95 -16.27
CA GLU A 29 6.37 -18.08 -16.77
C GLU A 29 7.25 -18.94 -17.67
N LEU A 30 7.41 -20.21 -17.31
CA LEU A 30 8.32 -21.09 -18.01
C LEU A 30 7.71 -21.74 -19.27
N ASP A 31 6.36 -21.79 -19.37
CA ASP A 31 5.65 -22.30 -20.55
C ASP A 31 5.38 -21.23 -21.62
N ARG A 32 5.73 -19.97 -21.35
CA ARG A 32 5.57 -18.84 -22.29
C ARG A 32 6.85 -18.02 -22.39
N PRO A 33 7.91 -18.55 -23.02
CA PRO A 33 9.23 -17.92 -23.06
C PRO A 33 9.37 -16.69 -23.99
N GLY A 34 8.35 -15.83 -24.13
CA GLY A 34 8.35 -14.80 -25.20
C GLY A 34 7.63 -13.47 -24.96
N ASP A 35 7.06 -13.20 -23.77
CA ASP A 35 6.44 -11.88 -23.55
C ASP A 35 7.54 -10.82 -23.33
N ARG A 36 7.64 -9.88 -24.28
CA ARG A 36 8.63 -8.77 -24.33
C ARG A 36 8.66 -7.88 -23.07
N LEU A 37 7.69 -8.00 -22.17
CA LEU A 37 7.74 -7.43 -20.82
C LEU A 37 8.45 -8.37 -19.84
N HIS A 38 9.76 -8.58 -20.00
CA HIS A 38 10.58 -9.23 -18.96
C HIS A 38 10.51 -8.50 -17.60
N LEU A 39 10.07 -7.24 -17.62
CA LEU A 39 9.94 -6.38 -16.44
C LEU A 39 8.63 -6.60 -15.66
N LEU A 40 7.56 -7.14 -16.27
CA LEU A 40 6.24 -7.21 -15.61
C LEU A 40 5.43 -8.43 -16.06
N ARG A 41 4.71 -9.07 -15.14
CA ARG A 41 3.76 -10.17 -15.45
C ARG A 41 2.31 -9.66 -15.37
N PRO A 42 1.69 -9.18 -16.45
CA PRO A 42 0.40 -8.47 -16.38
C PRO A 42 -0.79 -9.36 -15.96
N ARG A 43 -0.69 -10.67 -16.16
CA ARG A 43 -1.78 -11.62 -15.86
C ARG A 43 -1.73 -12.21 -14.46
N VAL A 44 -0.55 -12.27 -13.85
CA VAL A 44 -0.34 -12.95 -12.57
C VAL A 44 0.34 -11.98 -11.60
N PHE A 45 -0.41 -11.54 -10.60
CA PHE A 45 0.12 -10.68 -9.55
C PHE A 45 0.98 -11.48 -8.55
N VAL A 46 2.20 -11.01 -8.32
CA VAL A 46 3.24 -11.71 -7.54
C VAL A 46 2.88 -11.90 -6.07
N VAL A 47 1.95 -11.09 -5.56
CA VAL A 47 1.44 -11.18 -4.18
C VAL A 47 0.18 -12.04 -4.09
N ALA A 48 -0.62 -12.07 -5.16
CA ALA A 48 -1.88 -12.81 -5.21
C ALA A 48 -2.00 -13.54 -6.57
N PRO A 49 -1.55 -14.80 -6.66
CA PRO A 49 -1.46 -15.57 -7.91
C PRO A 49 -2.77 -15.77 -8.72
N GLY A 50 -3.92 -15.38 -8.19
CA GLY A 50 -5.22 -15.46 -8.86
C GLY A 50 -5.75 -14.11 -9.35
N GLU A 51 -4.99 -13.02 -9.22
CA GLU A 51 -5.44 -11.67 -9.55
C GLU A 51 -4.61 -11.05 -10.69
N HIS A 52 -5.28 -10.31 -11.57
CA HIS A 52 -4.64 -9.49 -12.58
C HIS A 52 -4.03 -8.22 -11.96
N VAL A 53 -2.93 -7.73 -12.56
CA VAL A 53 -2.23 -6.53 -12.07
C VAL A 53 -3.08 -5.27 -12.24
N ALA A 54 -3.83 -5.19 -13.33
CA ALA A 54 -4.68 -4.05 -13.66
C ALA A 54 -6.02 -4.02 -12.89
N MET A 55 -6.36 -5.07 -12.14
CA MET A 55 -7.62 -5.10 -11.38
C MET A 55 -7.40 -4.49 -9.99
N PRO A 56 -8.00 -3.34 -9.64
CA PRO A 56 -7.73 -2.63 -8.39
C PRO A 56 -8.48 -3.25 -7.20
N THR A 57 -8.14 -4.48 -6.79
CA THR A 57 -8.71 -5.01 -5.54
C THR A 57 -8.00 -4.36 -4.36
N ILE A 58 -8.77 -3.64 -3.52
CA ILE A 58 -8.24 -2.86 -2.38
C ILE A 58 -7.41 -3.74 -1.45
N MET A 59 -7.88 -4.97 -1.20
CA MET A 59 -7.29 -5.86 -0.20
C MET A 59 -5.84 -6.22 -0.51
N SER A 60 -5.54 -6.70 -1.72
CA SER A 60 -4.17 -7.10 -2.07
C SER A 60 -3.28 -5.95 -2.54
N SER A 61 -3.86 -4.77 -2.78
CA SER A 61 -3.08 -3.55 -3.10
C SER A 61 -2.60 -2.85 -1.83
N VAL A 62 -3.48 -2.69 -0.84
CA VAL A 62 -3.18 -1.99 0.42
C VAL A 62 -2.55 -2.91 1.47
N PHE A 63 -2.92 -4.20 1.45
CA PHE A 63 -2.45 -5.20 2.43
C PHE A 63 -1.67 -6.32 1.72
N PRO A 64 -0.47 -6.05 1.18
CA PRO A 64 0.26 -7.00 0.35
C PRO A 64 0.65 -8.28 1.12
N HIS A 65 0.94 -8.19 2.42
CA HIS A 65 1.34 -9.37 3.21
C HIS A 65 0.18 -10.23 3.72
N LEU A 66 -1.08 -9.91 3.40
CA LEU A 66 -2.22 -10.58 4.03
C LEU A 66 -2.42 -12.01 3.49
N PRO A 67 -2.32 -13.06 4.34
CA PRO A 67 -2.61 -14.43 3.94
C PRO A 67 -4.02 -14.59 3.37
N ARG A 68 -4.21 -15.57 2.46
CA ARG A 68 -5.53 -15.84 1.85
C ARG A 68 -6.62 -16.09 2.88
N ALA A 69 -6.33 -16.87 3.93
CA ALA A 69 -7.26 -17.20 5.00
C ALA A 69 -7.79 -15.95 5.75
N SER A 70 -6.94 -14.93 5.94
CA SER A 70 -7.29 -13.70 6.66
C SER A 70 -7.95 -12.62 5.77
N ARG A 71 -8.18 -12.87 4.48
CA ARG A 71 -8.83 -11.87 3.61
C ARG A 71 -10.30 -11.65 3.93
N VAL A 72 -11.00 -12.69 4.40
CA VAL A 72 -12.43 -12.62 4.77
C VAL A 72 -12.67 -11.65 5.94
N PRO A 73 -11.99 -11.74 7.10
CA PRO A 73 -12.23 -10.80 8.20
C PRO A 73 -11.90 -9.36 7.84
N PHE A 74 -10.86 -9.09 7.04
CA PHE A 74 -10.56 -7.73 6.57
C PHE A 74 -11.61 -7.17 5.61
N ARG A 75 -12.18 -8.03 4.74
CA ARG A 75 -13.30 -7.65 3.88
C ARG A 75 -14.54 -7.30 4.71
N ILE A 76 -14.82 -8.07 5.77
CA ILE A 76 -15.89 -7.77 6.72
C ILE A 76 -15.61 -6.44 7.42
N GLY A 77 -14.39 -6.19 7.90
CA GLY A 77 -13.99 -4.93 8.52
C GLY A 77 -14.18 -3.71 7.60
N MET A 78 -13.78 -3.82 6.33
CA MET A 78 -14.01 -2.78 5.33
C MET A 78 -15.51 -2.55 5.06
N ALA A 79 -16.30 -3.63 4.98
CA ALA A 79 -17.75 -3.52 4.83
C ALA A 79 -18.40 -2.83 6.03
N LEU A 80 -17.98 -3.17 7.26
CA LEU A 80 -18.45 -2.52 8.49
C LEU A 80 -18.07 -1.04 8.53
N LEU A 81 -16.87 -0.68 8.07
CA LEU A 81 -16.44 0.72 7.94
C LEU A 81 -17.36 1.49 6.97
N LEU A 82 -17.62 0.92 5.79
CA LEU A 82 -18.52 1.52 4.81
C LEU A 82 -19.94 1.67 5.34
N ILE A 83 -20.47 0.63 6.00
CA ILE A 83 -21.78 0.66 6.64
C ILE A 83 -21.82 1.73 7.74
N GLY A 84 -20.77 1.86 8.54
CA GLY A 84 -20.64 2.89 9.57
C GLY A 84 -20.63 4.31 8.98
N LEU A 85 -19.91 4.54 7.89
CA LEU A 85 -19.88 5.84 7.20
C LEU A 85 -21.24 6.18 6.57
N VAL A 86 -21.89 5.23 5.91
CA VAL A 86 -23.20 5.43 5.28
C VAL A 86 -24.27 5.63 6.36
N GLY A 87 -24.30 4.77 7.37
CA GLY A 87 -25.22 4.84 8.49
C GLY A 87 -25.07 6.14 9.27
N GLY A 88 -23.85 6.54 9.63
CA GLY A 88 -23.56 7.80 10.30
C GLY A 88 -23.98 9.03 9.47
N ALA A 89 -23.76 9.00 8.16
CA ALA A 89 -24.21 10.06 7.25
C ALA A 89 -25.74 10.16 7.12
N LEU A 90 -26.44 9.02 7.05
CA LEU A 90 -27.90 8.96 6.97
C LEU A 90 -28.57 9.39 8.29
N LEU A 91 -28.04 8.91 9.42
CA LEU A 91 -28.51 9.24 10.77
C LEU A 91 -28.07 10.63 11.24
N ARG A 92 -27.21 11.32 10.48
CA ARG A 92 -26.68 12.66 10.78
C ARG A 92 -25.93 12.76 12.10
N ILE A 93 -25.32 11.65 12.54
CA ILE A 93 -24.52 11.61 13.76
C ILE A 93 -23.07 11.97 13.39
N VAL A 94 -22.78 13.27 13.31
CA VAL A 94 -21.48 13.77 12.82
C VAL A 94 -20.32 13.30 13.69
N GLY A 95 -20.49 13.22 15.01
CA GLY A 95 -19.41 12.84 15.93
C GLY A 95 -18.77 11.48 15.61
N PRO A 96 -19.53 10.37 15.66
CA PRO A 96 -19.05 9.06 15.23
C PRO A 96 -18.62 9.02 13.77
N LEU A 97 -19.29 9.75 12.88
CA LEU A 97 -18.95 9.80 11.46
C LEU A 97 -17.52 10.32 11.25
N VAL A 98 -17.15 11.40 11.94
CA VAL A 98 -15.80 11.98 11.90
C VAL A 98 -14.76 10.99 12.40
N VAL A 99 -15.03 10.31 13.52
CA VAL A 99 -14.10 9.32 14.10
C VAL A 99 -13.89 8.15 13.14
N ILE A 100 -14.97 7.60 12.57
CA ILE A 100 -14.90 6.49 11.61
C ILE A 100 -14.16 6.92 10.34
N ALA A 101 -14.42 8.14 9.84
CA ALA A 101 -13.74 8.66 8.66
C ALA A 101 -12.24 8.88 8.91
N ALA A 102 -11.86 9.49 10.03
CA ALA A 102 -10.47 9.80 10.33
C ALA A 102 -9.64 8.57 10.69
N LEU A 103 -10.20 7.62 11.45
CA LEU A 103 -9.45 6.52 12.05
C LEU A 103 -9.77 5.15 11.47
N GLY A 104 -10.85 4.97 10.70
CA GLY A 104 -11.27 3.66 10.23
C GLY A 104 -10.21 2.93 9.40
N VAL A 105 -9.71 3.55 8.33
CA VAL A 105 -8.66 2.96 7.47
C VAL A 105 -7.32 2.86 8.20
N PRO A 106 -6.82 3.89 8.93
CA PRO A 106 -5.63 3.75 9.77
C PRO A 106 -5.70 2.58 10.77
N LEU A 107 -6.85 2.39 11.44
CA LEU A 107 -7.06 1.28 12.37
C LEU A 107 -7.01 -0.07 11.66
N LEU A 108 -7.69 -0.21 10.52
CA LEU A 108 -7.60 -1.43 9.70
C LEU A 108 -6.15 -1.70 9.27
N PHE A 109 -5.38 -0.66 8.95
CA PHE A 109 -3.97 -0.81 8.60
C PHE A 109 -3.12 -1.30 9.78
N VAL A 110 -3.32 -0.77 10.98
CA VAL A 110 -2.64 -1.26 12.19
C VAL A 110 -3.02 -2.71 12.51
N LEU A 111 -4.30 -3.07 12.40
CA LEU A 111 -4.75 -4.46 12.55
C LEU A 111 -4.10 -5.38 11.50
N TYR A 112 -3.89 -4.89 10.28
CA TYR A 112 -3.13 -5.62 9.25
C TYR A 112 -1.69 -5.88 9.68
N LEU A 113 -0.99 -4.87 10.22
CA LEU A 113 0.39 -5.04 10.70
C LEU A 113 0.48 -6.05 11.84
N TRP A 114 -0.51 -6.04 12.73
CA TRP A 114 -0.60 -6.99 13.82
C TRP A 114 -0.86 -8.41 13.32
N GLN A 115 -1.87 -8.61 12.47
CA GLN A 115 -2.28 -9.93 11.96
C GLN A 115 -1.22 -10.58 11.06
N SER A 116 -0.50 -9.79 10.27
CA SER A 116 0.55 -10.28 9.36
C SER A 116 1.89 -10.56 10.07
N GLY A 117 2.03 -10.17 11.34
CA GLY A 117 3.27 -10.28 12.10
C GLY A 117 4.30 -9.18 11.77
N LEU A 118 3.96 -8.21 10.93
CA LEU A 118 4.87 -7.13 10.52
C LEU A 118 5.34 -6.24 11.66
N MET A 119 4.56 -6.13 12.74
CA MET A 119 4.97 -5.43 13.96
C MET A 119 6.24 -6.01 14.61
N ARG A 120 6.58 -7.28 14.30
CA ARG A 120 7.80 -7.95 14.77
C ARG A 120 8.92 -7.93 13.73
N ASP A 121 8.57 -7.90 12.44
CA ASP A 121 9.54 -7.88 11.34
C ASP A 121 10.15 -6.50 11.07
N VAL A 122 9.38 -5.43 11.33
CA VAL A 122 9.82 -4.05 11.18
C VAL A 122 10.23 -3.52 12.56
N PRO A 123 11.38 -2.82 12.69
CA PRO A 123 11.79 -2.28 13.97
C PRO A 123 10.71 -1.36 14.55
N GLY A 124 10.26 -1.64 15.78
CA GLY A 124 9.17 -0.89 16.41
C GLY A 124 9.42 0.63 16.49
N HIS A 125 10.68 1.05 16.66
CA HIS A 125 11.04 2.47 16.63
C HIS A 125 10.77 3.13 15.28
N ALA A 126 10.93 2.42 14.16
CA ALA A 126 10.62 2.95 12.82
C ALA A 126 9.12 3.17 12.64
N LEU A 127 8.29 2.25 13.16
CA LEU A 127 6.84 2.39 13.13
C LEU A 127 6.37 3.54 14.02
N VAL A 128 6.90 3.62 15.25
CA VAL A 128 6.57 4.70 16.20
C VAL A 128 7.00 6.06 15.66
N THR A 129 8.21 6.17 15.10
CA THR A 129 8.69 7.43 14.53
C THR A 129 7.91 7.84 13.29
N ALA A 130 7.58 6.92 12.39
CA ALA A 130 6.73 7.22 11.22
C ALA A 130 5.36 7.73 11.64
N THR A 131 4.70 7.06 12.59
CA THR A 131 3.39 7.45 13.10
C THR A 131 3.43 8.78 13.85
N ALA A 132 4.40 8.97 14.75
CA ALA A 132 4.53 10.19 15.55
C ALA A 132 4.84 11.41 14.67
N LEU A 133 5.77 11.27 13.72
CA LEU A 133 6.09 12.34 12.76
C LEU A 133 4.91 12.62 11.83
N GLY A 134 4.27 11.58 11.29
CA GLY A 134 3.09 11.75 10.44
C GLY A 134 1.98 12.50 11.17
N ALA A 135 1.60 12.05 12.37
CA ALA A 135 0.57 12.68 13.18
C ALA A 135 0.94 14.12 13.56
N GLY A 136 2.15 14.35 14.07
CA GLY A 136 2.61 15.68 14.47
C GLY A 136 2.65 16.67 13.30
N LEU A 137 3.13 16.23 12.13
CA LEU A 137 3.10 17.04 10.91
C LEU A 137 1.68 17.31 10.44
N GLY A 138 0.77 16.33 10.53
CA GLY A 138 -0.63 16.49 10.17
C GLY A 138 -1.34 17.55 11.03
N VAL A 139 -1.17 17.50 12.35
CA VAL A 139 -1.69 18.51 13.28
C VAL A 139 -1.09 19.88 12.98
N THR A 140 0.25 19.95 12.92
CA THR A 140 0.97 21.21 12.70
C THR A 140 0.56 21.86 11.38
N TRP A 141 0.45 21.06 10.31
CA TRP A 141 0.05 21.52 8.99
C TRP A 141 -1.34 22.16 9.00
N VAL A 142 -2.32 21.54 9.67
CA VAL A 142 -3.68 22.07 9.76
C VAL A 142 -3.72 23.37 10.56
N LEU A 143 -2.99 23.46 11.67
CA LEU A 143 -2.94 24.67 12.49
C LEU A 143 -2.30 25.85 11.74
N VAL A 144 -1.19 25.61 11.04
CA VAL A 144 -0.50 26.62 10.24
C VAL A 144 -1.37 27.09 9.08
N THR A 145 -1.96 26.17 8.32
CA THR A 145 -2.81 26.53 7.17
C THR A 145 -4.09 27.24 7.60
N GLY A 146 -4.71 26.82 8.71
CA GLY A 146 -5.87 27.51 9.29
C GLY A 146 -5.56 28.95 9.71
N GLY A 147 -4.42 29.19 10.37
CA GLY A 147 -4.01 30.53 10.81
C GLY A 147 -3.55 31.47 9.68
N VAL A 148 -3.03 30.94 8.57
CA VAL A 148 -2.71 31.73 7.37
C VAL A 148 -3.99 32.13 6.64
N LEU A 149 -4.95 31.22 6.56
CA LEU A 149 -6.22 31.48 5.88
C LEU A 149 -7.04 32.56 6.62
N ALA A 150 -7.13 32.48 7.95
CA ALA A 150 -7.84 33.48 8.77
C ALA A 150 -7.32 34.91 8.58
N ARG A 151 -5.99 35.10 8.47
CA ARG A 151 -5.37 36.42 8.28
C ARG A 151 -5.54 37.00 6.88
N SER A 152 -5.87 36.16 5.89
CA SER A 152 -5.99 36.57 4.49
C SER A 152 -7.40 37.08 4.13
N TYR A 153 -8.42 36.72 4.92
CA TYR A 153 -9.81 37.11 4.70
C TYR A 153 -10.21 38.46 5.33
N ASP A 154 -9.32 39.08 6.13
CA ASP A 154 -9.58 40.34 6.85
C ASP A 154 -9.21 41.61 6.05
N ILE A 155 -8.95 41.48 4.74
CA ILE A 155 -8.59 42.61 3.85
C ILE A 155 -9.60 42.68 2.69
N PRO A 156 -10.24 43.84 2.41
CA PRO A 156 -11.22 43.96 1.33
C PRO A 156 -10.49 43.96 -0.03
N ILE A 157 -10.68 42.92 -0.86
CA ILE A 157 -9.93 42.76 -2.13
C ILE A 157 -10.85 42.52 -3.33
N SER A 158 -10.60 43.32 -4.37
CA SER A 158 -11.16 43.33 -5.72
C SER A 158 -10.92 42.04 -6.52
N ALA A 159 -11.95 41.59 -7.22
CA ALA A 159 -12.12 40.25 -7.83
C ALA A 159 -11.07 39.79 -8.87
N GLY A 160 -10.17 40.65 -9.36
CA GLY A 160 -9.16 40.28 -10.38
C GLY A 160 -7.85 39.68 -9.83
N PHE A 161 -7.38 40.15 -8.67
CA PHE A 161 -6.14 39.68 -8.01
C PHE A 161 -6.33 38.41 -7.17
N VAL A 162 -7.58 37.99 -6.99
CA VAL A 162 -7.99 36.89 -6.11
C VAL A 162 -7.67 35.52 -6.74
N LEU A 163 -7.77 35.38 -8.07
CA LEU A 163 -7.63 34.07 -8.72
C LEU A 163 -6.17 33.58 -8.79
N GLU A 164 -5.21 34.44 -9.16
CA GLU A 164 -3.79 34.06 -9.20
C GLU A 164 -3.20 33.80 -7.80
N ASN A 165 -3.58 34.61 -6.79
CA ASN A 165 -3.09 34.42 -5.43
C ASN A 165 -3.79 33.23 -4.73
N LEU A 166 -5.08 32.95 -4.99
CA LEU A 166 -5.71 31.72 -4.49
C LEU A 166 -5.16 30.46 -5.16
N LEU A 167 -4.88 30.50 -6.46
CA LEU A 167 -4.26 29.37 -7.16
C LEU A 167 -2.85 29.10 -6.63
N GLY A 168 -2.06 30.14 -6.40
CA GLY A 168 -0.73 30.04 -5.79
C GLY A 168 -0.75 29.52 -4.35
N VAL A 169 -1.57 30.11 -3.48
CA VAL A 169 -1.69 29.71 -2.07
C VAL A 169 -2.23 28.29 -1.96
N GLY A 170 -3.24 27.92 -2.74
CA GLY A 170 -3.82 26.59 -2.70
C GLY A 170 -2.93 25.50 -3.30
N LEU A 171 -2.13 25.82 -4.32
CA LEU A 171 -1.09 24.92 -4.82
C LEU A 171 0.00 24.70 -3.78
N ILE A 172 0.47 25.76 -3.11
CA ILE A 172 1.45 25.67 -2.02
C ILE A 172 0.89 24.82 -0.88
N VAL A 173 -0.38 24.98 -0.53
CA VAL A 173 -1.04 24.17 0.49
C VAL A 173 -1.09 22.69 0.07
N SER A 174 -1.44 22.39 -1.17
CA SER A 174 -1.57 20.99 -1.61
C SER A 174 -0.22 20.30 -1.78
N VAL A 175 0.74 20.97 -2.40
CA VAL A 175 2.11 20.46 -2.55
C VAL A 175 2.79 20.34 -1.19
N GLY A 176 2.64 21.35 -0.32
CA GLY A 176 3.17 21.32 1.04
C GLY A 176 2.62 20.15 1.85
N GLY A 177 1.31 19.92 1.80
CA GLY A 177 0.67 18.76 2.42
C GLY A 177 1.19 17.42 1.88
N ALA A 178 1.34 17.29 0.56
CA ALA A 178 1.87 16.08 -0.07
C ALA A 178 3.32 15.79 0.35
N VAL A 179 4.17 16.83 0.39
CA VAL A 179 5.57 16.72 0.81
C VAL A 179 5.67 16.31 2.28
N LEU A 180 4.90 16.96 3.17
CA LEU A 180 4.87 16.64 4.59
C LEU A 180 4.33 15.23 4.86
N MET A 181 3.37 14.76 4.06
CA MET A 181 2.83 13.40 4.16
C MET A 181 3.89 12.32 3.87
N VAL A 182 4.83 12.61 2.96
CA VAL A 182 5.90 11.68 2.56
C VAL A 182 7.14 11.80 3.46
N PHE A 183 7.31 12.94 4.12
CA PHE A 183 8.47 13.25 4.97
C PHE A 183 8.78 12.20 6.06
N PRO A 184 7.80 11.60 6.79
CA PRO A 184 8.09 10.56 7.78
C PRO A 184 8.88 9.39 7.21
N ALA A 185 8.56 8.94 5.98
CA ALA A 185 9.26 7.84 5.33
C ALA A 185 10.74 8.18 5.05
N VAL A 186 11.01 9.43 4.65
CA VAL A 186 12.37 9.93 4.40
C VAL A 186 13.17 9.99 5.70
N VAL A 187 12.59 10.53 6.77
CA VAL A 187 13.27 10.60 8.08
C VAL A 187 13.60 9.22 8.59
N VAL A 188 12.63 8.29 8.58
CA VAL A 188 12.88 6.91 8.98
C VAL A 188 13.96 6.28 8.11
N ARG A 189 13.98 6.54 6.80
CA ARG A 189 15.02 6.01 5.90
C ARG A 189 16.42 6.48 6.28
N LEU A 190 16.55 7.74 6.69
CA LEU A 190 17.81 8.35 7.11
C LEU A 190 18.27 7.80 8.47
N LEU A 191 17.36 7.62 9.41
CA LEU A 191 17.65 7.03 10.72
C LEU A 191 18.00 5.54 10.61
N SER A 192 17.24 4.80 9.81
CA SER A 192 17.45 3.38 9.56
C SER A 192 18.56 3.09 8.56
N ALA A 193 19.15 4.09 7.89
CA ALA A 193 20.30 3.90 7.00
C ALA A 193 21.49 3.24 7.71
N ARG A 194 21.58 3.39 9.04
CA ARG A 194 22.59 2.75 9.88
C ARG A 194 22.25 1.32 10.29
N SER A 195 21.00 0.88 10.19
CA SER A 195 20.56 -0.46 10.59
C SER A 195 20.42 -1.39 9.37
N GLN A 196 21.16 -2.50 9.36
CA GLN A 196 21.14 -3.50 8.27
C GLN A 196 19.79 -4.24 8.14
N GLN A 197 18.91 -4.14 9.14
CA GLN A 197 17.81 -5.09 9.36
C GLN A 197 16.56 -4.86 8.50
N SER A 198 16.32 -3.67 7.95
CA SER A 198 15.13 -3.38 7.11
C SER A 198 15.55 -2.94 5.72
N ARG A 199 15.72 -3.90 4.82
CA ARG A 199 16.10 -3.68 3.42
C ARG A 199 15.08 -4.21 2.41
N GLU A 200 13.95 -4.72 2.88
CA GLU A 200 12.87 -5.18 1.99
C GLU A 200 12.01 -3.98 1.55
N SER A 201 11.75 -3.89 0.25
CA SER A 201 10.93 -2.87 -0.39
C SER A 201 9.53 -2.77 0.21
N LEU A 202 8.96 -3.90 0.62
CA LEU A 202 7.65 -3.96 1.28
C LEU A 202 7.68 -3.47 2.74
N ASP A 203 8.83 -3.50 3.44
CA ASP A 203 8.95 -2.83 4.74
C ASP A 203 8.84 -1.31 4.55
N GLY A 204 9.53 -0.80 3.51
CA GLY A 204 9.43 0.59 3.11
C GLY A 204 7.99 1.00 2.79
N PHE A 205 7.26 0.17 2.03
CA PHE A 205 5.82 0.36 1.78
C PHE A 205 5.03 0.54 3.08
N VAL A 206 5.24 -0.36 4.05
CA VAL A 206 4.54 -0.34 5.34
C VAL A 206 4.83 0.94 6.12
N ILE A 207 6.11 1.31 6.24
CA ILE A 207 6.54 2.50 6.97
C ILE A 207 5.95 3.77 6.32
N GLY A 208 6.05 3.86 4.99
CA GLY A 208 5.56 5.01 4.24
C GLY A 208 4.03 5.12 4.27
N ALA A 209 3.32 4.02 4.09
CA ALA A 209 1.86 4.00 4.18
C ALA A 209 1.37 4.34 5.58
N LEU A 210 2.01 3.82 6.64
CA LEU A 210 1.67 4.12 8.03
C LEU A 210 1.86 5.60 8.36
N GLY A 211 3.00 6.19 7.96
CA GLY A 211 3.27 7.62 8.17
C GLY A 211 2.27 8.52 7.44
N ALA A 212 1.93 8.17 6.20
CA ALA A 212 0.93 8.91 5.42
C ALA A 212 -0.49 8.78 6.01
N LEU A 213 -0.89 7.58 6.44
CA LEU A 213 -2.17 7.35 7.12
C LEU A 213 -2.26 8.11 8.46
N ALA A 214 -1.18 8.14 9.24
CA ALA A 214 -1.11 8.90 10.48
C ALA A 214 -1.23 10.42 10.22
N PHE A 215 -0.57 10.93 9.18
CA PHE A 215 -0.70 12.32 8.74
C PHE A 215 -2.14 12.65 8.34
N THR A 216 -2.75 11.85 7.47
CA THR A 216 -4.13 12.06 7.01
C THR A 216 -5.14 11.93 8.15
N GLY A 217 -5.00 10.93 9.01
CA GLY A 217 -5.85 10.74 10.19
C GLY A 217 -5.76 11.93 11.15
N ALA A 218 -4.55 12.36 11.52
CA ALA A 218 -4.36 13.50 12.40
C ALA A 218 -4.85 14.82 11.78
N ALA A 219 -4.58 15.04 10.48
CA ALA A 219 -5.06 16.22 9.77
C ALA A 219 -6.59 16.26 9.69
N THR A 220 -7.25 15.14 9.38
CA THR A 220 -8.72 15.05 9.33
C THR A 220 -9.34 15.27 10.71
N THR A 221 -8.81 14.64 11.77
CA THR A 221 -9.26 14.87 13.14
C THR A 221 -9.12 16.34 13.53
N THR A 222 -7.98 16.97 13.24
CA THR A 222 -7.72 18.38 13.59
C THR A 222 -8.65 19.34 12.84
N ARG A 223 -8.92 19.07 11.55
CA ARG A 223 -9.86 19.88 10.74
C ARG A 223 -11.29 19.81 11.24
N LEU A 224 -11.69 18.64 11.74
CA LEU A 224 -13.06 18.36 12.16
C LEU A 224 -13.26 18.62 13.66
N ALA A 225 -12.19 18.84 14.44
CA ALA A 225 -12.23 19.13 15.88
C ALA A 225 -13.18 20.30 16.26
N PRO A 226 -13.20 21.45 15.54
CA PRO A 226 -14.10 22.56 15.87
C PRO A 226 -15.59 22.19 15.79
N GLN A 227 -15.96 21.21 14.94
CA GLN A 227 -17.35 20.79 14.74
C GLN A 227 -17.94 20.08 15.97
N PHE A 228 -17.09 19.54 16.85
CA PHE A 228 -17.52 18.95 18.12
C PHE A 228 -17.85 20.02 19.17
N VAL A 229 -17.20 21.17 19.10
CA VAL A 229 -17.32 22.26 20.09
C VAL A 229 -18.48 23.20 19.76
N SER A 230 -18.74 23.44 18.47
CA SER A 230 -19.73 24.43 18.02
C SER A 230 -21.20 24.02 18.16
N GLY A 231 -21.50 22.83 18.71
CA GLY A 231 -22.86 22.31 18.82
C GLY A 231 -23.41 21.84 17.47
N LEU A 232 -23.94 20.61 17.44
CA LEU A 232 -24.38 19.87 16.26
C LEU A 232 -25.74 20.32 15.70
N THR A 233 -25.89 21.62 15.47
CA THR A 233 -27.14 22.22 15.01
C THR A 233 -26.90 23.02 13.75
N ASP A 234 -26.73 22.32 12.64
CA ASP A 234 -27.17 22.85 11.36
C ASP A 234 -27.69 21.72 10.50
N SER A 235 -28.76 22.02 9.75
CA SER A 235 -29.50 21.08 8.91
C SER A 235 -28.70 20.68 7.66
N VAL A 236 -27.57 20.01 7.86
CA VAL A 236 -26.71 19.56 6.77
C VAL A 236 -27.45 18.49 5.97
N ARG A 237 -27.59 18.73 4.66
CA ARG A 237 -28.23 17.77 3.75
C ARG A 237 -27.49 16.42 3.81
N PRO A 238 -28.18 15.28 4.02
CA PRO A 238 -27.54 13.97 4.19
C PRO A 238 -26.66 13.57 2.99
N MET A 239 -27.05 14.01 1.80
CA MET A 239 -26.26 13.80 0.58
C MET A 239 -24.87 14.45 0.63
N ARG A 240 -24.71 15.59 1.31
CA ARG A 240 -23.40 16.24 1.47
C ARG A 240 -22.52 15.43 2.42
N LEU A 241 -23.08 14.98 3.53
CA LEU A 241 -22.38 14.16 4.53
C LEU A 241 -21.91 12.83 3.93
N LEU A 242 -22.70 12.22 3.04
CA LEU A 242 -22.33 10.96 2.39
C LEU A 242 -21.14 11.12 1.43
N VAL A 243 -21.12 12.19 0.64
CA VAL A 243 -19.98 12.48 -0.26
C VAL A 243 -18.72 12.78 0.55
N GLU A 244 -18.86 13.60 1.60
CA GLU A 244 -17.76 14.01 2.47
C GLU A 244 -17.19 12.82 3.28
N SER A 245 -18.06 11.94 3.78
CA SER A 245 -17.64 10.74 4.50
C SER A 245 -16.95 9.72 3.60
N MET A 246 -17.40 9.54 2.37
CA MET A 246 -16.73 8.66 1.41
C MET A 246 -15.37 9.23 1.00
N LEU A 247 -15.30 10.55 0.81
CA LEU A 247 -14.07 11.25 0.46
C LEU A 247 -13.01 11.13 1.57
N TYR A 248 -13.34 11.57 2.78
CA TYR A 248 -12.39 11.59 3.89
C TYR A 248 -12.22 10.23 4.57
N GLY A 249 -13.22 9.35 4.52
CA GLY A 249 -13.19 8.04 5.17
C GLY A 249 -12.60 6.92 4.32
N VAL A 250 -12.61 7.06 2.99
CA VAL A 250 -12.16 5.99 2.08
C VAL A 250 -11.17 6.51 1.05
N ALA A 251 -11.55 7.46 0.21
CA ALA A 251 -10.70 7.89 -0.91
C ALA A 251 -9.37 8.54 -0.44
N ALA A 252 -9.44 9.48 0.49
CA ALA A 252 -8.27 10.19 1.00
C ALA A 252 -7.29 9.28 1.77
N PRO A 253 -7.72 8.41 2.70
CA PRO A 253 -6.81 7.49 3.38
C PRO A 253 -6.20 6.45 2.43
N LEU A 254 -6.96 5.95 1.45
CA LEU A 254 -6.44 4.98 0.47
C LEU A 254 -5.40 5.61 -0.46
N THR A 255 -5.65 6.84 -0.95
CA THR A 255 -4.67 7.59 -1.75
C THR A 255 -3.44 7.98 -0.93
N ALA A 256 -3.60 8.35 0.34
CA ALA A 256 -2.49 8.61 1.25
C ALA A 256 -1.63 7.35 1.45
N ALA A 257 -2.25 6.20 1.76
CA ALA A 257 -1.57 4.92 1.91
C ALA A 257 -0.83 4.53 0.62
N ALA A 258 -1.45 4.71 -0.55
CA ALA A 258 -0.83 4.45 -1.84
C ALA A 258 0.40 5.34 -2.09
N THR A 259 0.26 6.65 -1.85
CA THR A 259 1.33 7.64 -2.06
C THR A 259 2.51 7.40 -1.12
N GLY A 260 2.23 7.28 0.18
CA GLY A 260 3.25 7.00 1.20
C GLY A 260 3.91 5.64 0.96
N GLY A 261 3.13 4.62 0.63
CA GLY A 261 3.62 3.28 0.34
C GLY A 261 4.52 3.22 -0.89
N LEU A 262 4.17 3.91 -1.99
CA LEU A 262 5.00 3.99 -3.20
C LEU A 262 6.34 4.65 -2.94
N VAL A 263 6.35 5.78 -2.23
CA VAL A 263 7.61 6.45 -1.88
C VAL A 263 8.43 5.56 -0.92
N GLY A 264 7.77 4.87 0.00
CA GLY A 264 8.37 3.85 0.84
C GLY A 264 9.09 2.76 0.04
N ILE A 265 8.42 2.18 -0.97
CA ILE A 265 9.02 1.21 -1.89
C ILE A 265 10.25 1.82 -2.58
N LEU A 266 10.14 3.03 -3.13
CA LEU A 266 11.22 3.70 -3.85
C LEU A 266 12.47 3.93 -2.98
N LEU A 267 12.28 4.26 -1.71
CA LEU A 267 13.37 4.54 -0.75
C LEU A 267 14.07 3.26 -0.24
N TRP A 268 13.35 2.14 -0.17
CA TRP A 268 13.87 0.84 0.30
C TRP A 268 14.24 -0.14 -0.81
N PHE A 269 13.89 0.14 -2.07
CA PHE A 269 14.19 -0.75 -3.19
C PHE A 269 15.69 -0.99 -3.36
N GLN A 270 16.11 -2.25 -3.18
CA GLN A 270 17.48 -2.70 -3.42
C GLN A 270 17.52 -3.64 -4.64
N PRO A 271 18.07 -3.18 -5.77
CA PRO A 271 18.11 -3.99 -6.97
C PRO A 271 19.05 -5.18 -6.76
N GLY A 272 18.58 -6.38 -7.05
CA GLY A 272 19.38 -7.60 -6.96
C GLY A 272 20.50 -7.66 -8.00
N HIS A 273 21.48 -8.53 -7.77
CA HIS A 273 22.62 -8.75 -8.68
C HIS A 273 22.17 -9.10 -10.13
N ARG A 274 21.01 -9.76 -10.27
CA ARG A 274 20.39 -10.13 -11.55
C ARG A 274 19.68 -8.97 -12.26
N ALA A 275 19.41 -7.88 -11.54
CA ALA A 275 18.80 -6.67 -12.11
C ALA A 275 19.85 -5.71 -12.72
N GLY A 276 21.14 -6.08 -12.75
CA GLY A 276 22.24 -5.21 -13.21
C GLY A 276 22.00 -4.57 -14.57
N GLU A 277 21.39 -5.30 -15.51
CA GLU A 277 21.11 -4.82 -16.88
C GLU A 277 19.86 -3.92 -16.97
N HIS A 278 18.94 -4.00 -16.00
CA HIS A 278 17.63 -3.32 -16.02
C HIS A 278 17.41 -2.35 -14.85
N ARG A 279 18.40 -2.18 -13.97
CA ARG A 279 18.32 -1.37 -12.74
C ARG A 279 17.82 0.05 -12.98
N GLY A 280 18.36 0.71 -14.02
CA GLY A 280 17.97 2.06 -14.39
C GLY A 280 16.50 2.15 -14.81
N ARG A 281 16.03 1.19 -15.61
CA ARG A 281 14.64 1.15 -16.09
C ARG A 281 13.63 0.87 -14.99
N VAL A 282 13.93 -0.05 -14.06
CA VAL A 282 13.03 -0.36 -12.94
C VAL A 282 12.91 0.83 -11.99
N ARG A 283 14.03 1.47 -11.63
CA ARG A 283 14.02 2.65 -10.77
C ARG A 283 13.33 3.84 -11.45
N ALA A 284 13.58 4.05 -12.75
CA ALA A 284 12.87 5.06 -13.53
C ALA A 284 11.36 4.79 -13.54
N GLY A 285 10.93 3.54 -13.73
CA GLY A 285 9.53 3.13 -13.64
C GLY A 285 8.92 3.47 -12.28
N LEU A 286 9.58 3.11 -11.17
CA LEU A 286 9.14 3.46 -9.82
C LEU A 286 9.01 4.98 -9.63
N VAL A 287 9.98 5.76 -10.10
CA VAL A 287 9.95 7.23 -10.03
C VAL A 287 8.79 7.80 -10.85
N VAL A 288 8.55 7.28 -12.07
CA VAL A 288 7.44 7.71 -12.93
C VAL A 288 6.10 7.43 -12.25
N PHE A 289 5.90 6.25 -11.66
CA PHE A 289 4.65 5.95 -10.94
C PHE A 289 4.49 6.75 -9.64
N CYS A 290 5.58 7.02 -8.91
CA CYS A 290 5.54 7.94 -7.76
C CYS A 290 5.14 9.36 -8.21
N GLY A 291 5.72 9.85 -9.31
CA GLY A 291 5.37 11.14 -9.91
C GLY A 291 3.93 11.17 -10.39
N PHE A 292 3.45 10.10 -11.02
CA PHE A 292 2.05 9.96 -11.42
C PHE A 292 1.10 10.06 -10.21
N VAL A 293 1.37 9.34 -9.12
CA VAL A 293 0.53 9.42 -7.91
C VAL A 293 0.62 10.78 -7.23
N ALA A 294 1.78 11.44 -7.25
CA ALA A 294 1.91 12.82 -6.78
C ALA A 294 1.06 13.79 -7.61
N VAL A 295 1.08 13.66 -8.95
CA VAL A 295 0.22 14.44 -9.86
C VAL A 295 -1.25 14.16 -9.57
N VAL A 296 -1.63 12.88 -9.42
CA VAL A 296 -2.99 12.47 -9.05
C VAL A 296 -3.42 13.15 -7.75
N TYR A 297 -2.58 13.13 -6.73
CA TYR A 297 -2.84 13.76 -5.44
C TYR A 297 -3.02 15.29 -5.55
N THR A 298 -2.14 15.97 -6.28
CA THR A 298 -2.28 17.42 -6.54
C THR A 298 -3.50 17.76 -7.40
N GLY A 299 -3.89 16.86 -8.31
CA GLY A 299 -5.07 17.00 -9.14
C GLY A 299 -6.37 16.98 -8.34
N LEU A 300 -6.43 16.25 -7.22
CA LEU A 300 -7.60 16.24 -6.32
C LEU A 300 -7.92 17.66 -5.81
N TRP A 301 -6.88 18.45 -5.48
CA TRP A 301 -7.08 19.84 -5.09
C TRP A 301 -7.61 20.71 -6.22
N ALA A 302 -7.08 20.54 -7.44
CA ALA A 302 -7.57 21.29 -8.60
C ALA A 302 -9.05 20.99 -8.88
N ILE A 303 -9.47 19.73 -8.68
CA ILE A 303 -10.87 19.31 -8.81
C ILE A 303 -11.75 19.99 -7.74
N ASP A 304 -11.28 20.05 -6.50
CA ASP A 304 -12.01 20.73 -5.41
C ASP A 304 -12.13 22.25 -5.65
N ALA A 305 -11.15 22.87 -6.30
CA ALA A 305 -11.19 24.29 -6.65
C ALA A 305 -12.26 24.63 -7.71
N ILE A 306 -12.54 23.70 -8.65
CA ILE A 306 -13.46 23.92 -9.79
C ILE A 306 -14.94 23.87 -9.37
N ARG A 307 -15.26 23.56 -8.10
CA ARG A 307 -16.64 23.47 -7.56
C ARG A 307 -17.60 22.68 -8.48
N LEU A 308 -17.15 21.51 -8.94
CA LEU A 308 -17.99 20.59 -9.72
C LEU A 308 -19.24 20.16 -8.93
N SER A 309 -20.24 19.65 -9.65
CA SER A 309 -21.37 18.96 -9.02
C SER A 309 -20.88 17.78 -8.16
N LYS A 310 -21.62 17.46 -7.09
CA LYS A 310 -21.17 16.54 -6.02
C LYS A 310 -20.86 15.12 -6.52
N TRP A 311 -21.69 14.58 -7.42
CA TRP A 311 -21.54 13.22 -7.95
C TRP A 311 -20.32 13.06 -8.88
N PRO A 312 -20.08 13.93 -9.88
CA PRO A 312 -18.88 13.82 -10.70
C PRO A 312 -17.60 14.06 -9.88
N GLN A 313 -17.63 14.94 -8.87
CA GLN A 313 -16.51 15.09 -7.94
C GLN A 313 -16.18 13.78 -7.22
N LEU A 314 -17.18 13.11 -6.64
CA LEU A 314 -16.98 11.82 -5.97
C LEU A 314 -16.49 10.74 -6.95
N ALA A 315 -17.10 10.64 -8.13
CA ALA A 315 -16.71 9.68 -9.14
C ALA A 315 -15.24 9.86 -9.56
N LEU A 316 -14.81 11.10 -9.77
CA LEU A 316 -13.44 11.41 -10.15
C LEU A 316 -12.45 11.05 -9.02
N HIS A 317 -12.78 11.33 -7.76
CA HIS A 317 -11.98 10.92 -6.61
C HIS A 317 -11.83 9.39 -6.51
N LEU A 318 -12.90 8.65 -6.79
CA LEU A 318 -12.87 7.19 -6.80
C LEU A 318 -12.02 6.64 -7.96
N VAL A 319 -12.12 7.23 -9.16
CA VAL A 319 -11.28 6.85 -10.31
C VAL A 319 -9.80 7.13 -10.01
N MET A 320 -9.48 8.29 -9.44
CA MET A 320 -8.12 8.66 -9.04
C MET A 320 -7.56 7.73 -7.97
N THR A 321 -8.39 7.34 -6.99
CA THR A 321 -8.03 6.34 -5.98
C THR A 321 -7.75 4.98 -6.62
N ALA A 322 -8.61 4.53 -7.53
CA ALA A 322 -8.42 3.28 -8.25
C ALA A 322 -7.12 3.29 -9.08
N ALA A 323 -6.82 4.39 -9.78
CA ALA A 323 -5.58 4.57 -10.52
C ALA A 323 -4.35 4.51 -9.62
N ALA A 324 -4.40 5.15 -8.44
CA ALA A 324 -3.33 5.07 -7.45
C ALA A 324 -3.11 3.63 -6.94
N LEU A 325 -4.19 2.87 -6.70
CA LEU A 325 -4.09 1.46 -6.30
C LEU A 325 -3.50 0.57 -7.41
N VAL A 326 -3.84 0.81 -8.68
CA VAL A 326 -3.20 0.12 -9.81
C VAL A 326 -1.72 0.46 -9.87
N ALA A 327 -1.34 1.73 -9.68
CA ALA A 327 0.06 2.15 -9.64
C ALA A 327 0.83 1.44 -8.51
N VAL A 328 0.24 1.31 -7.31
CA VAL A 328 0.79 0.52 -6.20
C VAL A 328 1.04 -0.93 -6.62
N ARG A 329 0.06 -1.59 -7.25
CA ARG A 329 0.24 -2.97 -7.71
C ARG A 329 1.39 -3.12 -8.69
N ILE A 330 1.46 -2.23 -9.68
CA ILE A 330 2.54 -2.26 -10.67
C ILE A 330 3.88 -2.08 -9.98
N CYS A 331 4.00 -1.13 -9.05
CA CYS A 331 5.25 -0.87 -8.32
C CYS A 331 5.64 -2.01 -7.38
N VAL A 332 4.69 -2.58 -6.63
CA VAL A 332 4.91 -3.76 -5.77
C VAL A 332 5.41 -4.92 -6.63
N GLN A 333 4.81 -5.14 -7.80
CA GLN A 333 5.25 -6.19 -8.70
C GLN A 333 6.63 -5.92 -9.29
N LEU A 334 6.91 -4.70 -9.75
CA LEU A 334 8.24 -4.30 -10.23
C LEU A 334 9.30 -4.50 -9.16
N ALA A 335 9.00 -4.06 -7.93
CA ALA A 335 9.88 -4.20 -6.78
C ALA A 335 10.17 -5.67 -6.50
N LEU A 336 9.15 -6.49 -6.25
CA LEU A 336 9.31 -7.90 -5.89
C LEU A 336 9.97 -8.75 -6.99
N LEU A 337 9.84 -8.39 -8.26
CA LEU A 337 10.49 -9.10 -9.36
C LEU A 337 12.00 -8.82 -9.48
N HIS A 338 12.43 -7.62 -9.11
CA HIS A 338 13.81 -7.15 -9.36
C HIS A 338 14.62 -6.90 -8.09
N GLU A 339 13.98 -7.05 -6.93
CA GLU A 339 14.65 -6.97 -5.65
C GLU A 339 15.60 -8.17 -5.45
N GLU A 340 16.66 -7.97 -4.69
CA GLU A 340 17.58 -9.04 -4.32
C GLU A 340 16.84 -10.15 -3.56
N PRO A 341 16.80 -11.40 -4.07
CA PRO A 341 16.07 -12.47 -3.42
C PRO A 341 16.80 -12.99 -2.18
N ASP A 342 16.04 -13.55 -1.23
CA ASP A 342 16.62 -14.31 -0.10
C ASP A 342 17.37 -15.54 -0.63
N PRO A 343 18.43 -16.00 0.07
CA PRO A 343 19.13 -17.23 -0.30
C PRO A 343 18.14 -18.40 -0.30
N SER A 344 18.17 -19.17 -1.40
CA SER A 344 17.32 -20.34 -1.61
C SER A 344 18.00 -21.59 -1.06
N HIS A 345 17.33 -22.32 -0.18
CA HIS A 345 17.86 -23.55 0.42
C HIS A 345 17.44 -24.81 -0.36
N GLY A 346 16.39 -24.73 -1.18
CA GLY A 346 15.88 -25.85 -1.97
C GLY A 346 15.11 -26.91 -1.16
N GLU A 347 15.05 -26.77 0.16
CA GLU A 347 14.28 -27.63 1.06
C GLU A 347 12.77 -27.50 0.81
N PRO A 348 11.98 -28.58 1.01
CA PRO A 348 10.53 -28.52 0.82
C PRO A 348 9.89 -27.59 1.85
N VAL A 349 9.08 -26.65 1.38
CA VAL A 349 8.30 -25.72 2.20
C VAL A 349 6.85 -25.64 1.70
N LEU A 350 5.90 -25.43 2.60
CA LEU A 350 4.50 -25.22 2.23
C LEU A 350 4.27 -23.79 1.73
N CYS A 351 3.76 -23.63 0.51
CA CYS A 351 3.42 -22.30 -0.01
C CYS A 351 2.06 -21.84 0.53
N VAL A 352 2.02 -20.75 1.31
CA VAL A 352 0.77 -20.17 1.88
C VAL A 352 -0.22 -19.58 0.86
N HIS A 353 0.18 -19.50 -0.41
CA HIS A 353 -0.67 -18.97 -1.46
C HIS A 353 -1.38 -20.07 -2.26
N CYS A 354 -0.75 -21.23 -2.46
CA CYS A 354 -1.34 -22.34 -3.22
C CYS A 354 -1.48 -23.64 -2.44
N ASP A 355 -1.09 -23.63 -1.16
CA ASP A 355 -1.11 -24.77 -0.23
C ASP A 355 -0.42 -26.03 -0.78
N ARG A 356 0.55 -25.84 -1.68
CA ARG A 356 1.39 -26.91 -2.24
C ARG A 356 2.77 -26.91 -1.59
N VAL A 357 3.32 -28.10 -1.37
CA VAL A 357 4.71 -28.28 -0.98
C VAL A 357 5.60 -28.04 -2.19
N VAL A 358 6.50 -27.08 -2.09
CA VAL A 358 7.40 -26.63 -3.15
C VAL A 358 8.81 -26.42 -2.59
N PRO A 359 9.87 -26.47 -3.42
CA PRO A 359 11.21 -26.15 -2.94
C PRO A 359 11.32 -24.67 -2.53
N ASP A 360 12.07 -24.39 -1.46
CA ASP A 360 12.35 -23.04 -0.95
C ASP A 360 13.16 -22.25 -1.99
N MET A 361 12.45 -21.35 -2.67
CA MET A 361 12.95 -20.50 -3.74
C MET A 361 12.37 -19.09 -3.61
N ALA A 362 12.97 -18.12 -4.30
CA ALA A 362 12.52 -16.73 -4.29
C ALA A 362 11.07 -16.56 -4.76
N PHE A 363 10.65 -17.40 -5.71
CA PHE A 363 9.28 -17.50 -6.19
C PHE A 363 8.79 -18.94 -6.08
N CYS A 364 7.50 -19.13 -5.79
CA CYS A 364 6.87 -20.43 -5.81
C CYS A 364 6.84 -21.00 -7.24
N PRO A 365 7.46 -22.16 -7.53
CA PRO A 365 7.44 -22.75 -8.87
C PRO A 365 6.04 -23.15 -9.38
N ALA A 366 5.08 -23.35 -8.46
CA ALA A 366 3.72 -23.75 -8.80
C ALA A 366 2.79 -22.57 -9.11
N CYS A 367 2.81 -21.51 -8.28
CA CYS A 367 1.87 -20.37 -8.41
C CYS A 367 2.55 -19.02 -8.71
N GLY A 368 3.88 -18.95 -8.71
CA GLY A 368 4.63 -17.75 -9.08
C GLY A 368 4.64 -16.63 -8.03
N ALA A 369 4.07 -16.86 -6.84
CA ALA A 369 4.10 -15.93 -5.72
C ALA A 369 5.52 -15.66 -5.24
N ALA A 370 5.87 -14.41 -4.94
CA ALA A 370 7.16 -14.10 -4.30
C ALA A 370 7.15 -14.57 -2.85
N ALA A 371 8.25 -15.16 -2.39
CA ALA A 371 8.42 -15.51 -0.99
C ALA A 371 8.26 -14.28 -0.09
N ARG A 372 8.81 -13.13 -0.51
CA ARG A 372 8.70 -11.84 0.19
C ARG A 372 7.30 -11.23 0.25
N ALA A 373 6.32 -11.77 -0.48
CA ALA A 373 4.92 -11.42 -0.25
C ALA A 373 4.41 -11.94 1.11
N SER A 374 5.17 -12.79 1.81
CA SER A 374 4.91 -13.20 3.19
C SER A 374 5.89 -12.54 4.16
N SER A 375 5.44 -12.23 5.38
CA SER A 375 6.27 -11.70 6.47
C SER A 375 7.49 -12.57 6.78
N ARG A 376 8.63 -11.97 7.17
CA ARG A 376 9.90 -12.67 7.45
C ARG A 376 9.71 -13.76 8.50
N GLN A 377 9.02 -13.44 9.61
CA GLN A 377 8.71 -14.43 10.63
C GLN A 377 7.95 -15.64 10.05
N SER A 378 6.96 -15.43 9.17
CA SER A 378 6.23 -16.54 8.56
C SER A 378 7.13 -17.39 7.64
N ARG A 379 8.10 -16.78 6.95
CA ARG A 379 9.07 -17.52 6.12
C ARG A 379 9.99 -18.37 6.98
N LEU A 380 10.50 -17.80 8.08
CA LEU A 380 11.38 -18.49 9.03
C LEU A 380 10.68 -19.69 9.68
N VAL A 381 9.45 -19.52 10.17
CA VAL A 381 8.67 -20.62 10.78
C VAL A 381 8.45 -21.77 9.80
N ARG A 382 8.17 -21.47 8.52
CA ARG A 382 7.98 -22.50 7.49
C ARG A 382 9.26 -23.25 7.15
N ARG A 383 10.42 -22.59 7.23
CA ARG A 383 11.73 -23.21 7.04
C ARG A 383 12.13 -24.08 8.24
N GLN A 384 11.74 -23.69 9.45
CA GLN A 384 12.00 -24.45 10.68
C GLN A 384 11.09 -25.67 10.83
N SER A 385 9.89 -25.63 10.26
CA SER A 385 8.89 -26.72 10.31
C SER A 385 8.55 -27.22 8.90
N PRO A 386 9.50 -27.86 8.18
CA PRO A 386 9.24 -28.41 6.86
C PRO A 386 8.16 -29.52 6.92
N PRO A 387 7.33 -29.66 5.88
CA PRO A 387 6.31 -30.70 5.83
C PRO A 387 6.96 -32.08 5.90
N VAL A 388 6.59 -32.85 6.92
CA VAL A 388 7.02 -34.24 7.09
C VAL A 388 6.27 -35.10 6.07
N ARG A 389 7.00 -35.89 5.27
CA ARG A 389 6.37 -36.96 4.50
C ARG A 389 5.71 -37.90 5.51
N GLN A 390 4.38 -37.99 5.50
CA GLN A 390 3.70 -39.11 6.13
C GLN A 390 4.18 -40.37 5.39
N GLY A 391 5.19 -41.04 5.95
CA GLY A 391 5.56 -42.37 5.51
C GLY A 391 4.33 -43.23 5.67
N GLY A 392 3.79 -43.72 4.56
CA GLY A 392 2.74 -44.73 4.60
C GLY A 392 3.30 -45.97 5.27
N THR A 393 3.14 -46.08 6.58
CA THR A 393 3.04 -47.37 7.22
C THR A 393 1.69 -47.91 6.79
N MET A 394 1.66 -48.65 5.68
CA MET A 394 0.73 -49.76 5.59
C MET A 394 0.95 -50.58 6.87
N GLY A 395 0.03 -50.47 7.82
CA GLY A 395 -0.06 -51.46 8.88
C GLY A 395 -0.25 -52.82 8.21
N PRO A 396 0.38 -53.89 8.70
CA PRO A 396 0.09 -55.22 8.19
C PRO A 396 -1.39 -55.48 8.45
N ASP A 397 -2.12 -55.83 7.39
CA ASP A 397 -3.43 -56.46 7.50
C ASP A 397 -3.31 -57.63 8.48
N VAL A 398 -4.12 -57.61 9.55
CA VAL A 398 -4.43 -58.76 10.40
C VAL A 398 -5.94 -58.88 10.50
#